data_AF-W7QJF6-F1
#
_entry.id   AF-W7QJF6-F1
#
_cell.length_a   1.000
_cell.length_b   1.000
_cell.length_c   1.000
_cell.angle_alpha   90.00
_cell.angle_beta   90.00
_cell.angle_gamma   90.00
#
_symmetry.space_group_name_H-M   'P 1'
#
loop_
_entity.id
_entity.type
_entity.pdbx_description
1 polymer ?
#
loop_
_entity_poly.entity_id
_entity_poly.type
_entity_poly.pdbx_seq_one_letter_code
_entity_poly.pdbx_strand_id
1 'polypeptide(L)'
;MFFSRSIMYLCLLALFVSTKASAEFDLPGQAIIVYPSGLKKPVDFGFSYKMTDEGTRFSAGNSSVAVSQVPEQYTLALYLHQDQYIWVSEFSKGYFSTFVYKIGDHVIELRKAPNRNIKGKYELIIDGKISLFDTNTIQLDFAFDENGIKRIIPRGAIKNIGQMK
;
A
#
# COMPACT_ATOMS: atom_id res chain seq x y z
N MET A 1 -48.13 -37.86 12.88
CA MET A 1 -47.07 -37.62 11.88
C MET A 1 -47.31 -36.27 11.19
N PHE A 2 -47.13 -35.14 11.88
CA PHE A 2 -47.42 -33.79 11.32
C PHE A 2 -46.31 -32.74 11.57
N PHE A 3 -45.23 -33.11 12.26
CA PHE A 3 -44.18 -32.17 12.67
C PHE A 3 -43.09 -31.91 11.60
N SER A 4 -43.08 -32.68 10.51
CA SER A 4 -41.97 -32.69 9.53
C SER A 4 -42.07 -31.61 8.45
N ARG A 5 -43.26 -31.07 8.16
CA ARG A 5 -43.46 -30.10 7.07
C ARG A 5 -43.15 -28.67 7.52
N SER A 6 -43.53 -28.29 8.74
CA SER A 6 -43.34 -26.94 9.27
C SER A 6 -41.86 -26.58 9.47
N ILE A 7 -41.01 -27.55 9.81
CA ILE A 7 -39.55 -27.34 9.95
C ILE A 7 -38.89 -27.07 8.59
N MET A 8 -39.36 -27.72 7.53
CA MET A 8 -38.81 -27.56 6.18
C MET A 8 -39.10 -26.16 5.59
N TYR A 9 -40.28 -25.58 5.89
CA TYR A 9 -40.60 -24.21 5.50
C TYR A 9 -39.80 -23.16 6.29
N LEU A 10 -39.43 -23.47 7.55
CA LEU A 10 -38.59 -22.59 8.37
C LEU A 10 -37.14 -22.53 7.88
N CYS A 11 -36.59 -23.64 7.36
CA CYS A 11 -35.26 -23.68 6.75
C CYS A 11 -35.21 -22.96 5.38
N LEU A 12 -36.29 -22.96 4.61
CA LEU A 12 -36.33 -22.27 3.31
C LEU A 12 -36.35 -20.75 3.44
N LEU A 13 -36.92 -20.20 4.53
CA LEU A 13 -36.97 -18.76 4.77
C LEU A 13 -35.62 -18.16 5.16
N ALA A 14 -34.70 -18.96 5.74
CA ALA A 14 -33.39 -18.50 6.19
C ALA A 14 -32.40 -18.25 5.03
N LEU A 15 -32.66 -18.77 3.82
CA LEU A 15 -31.78 -18.64 2.65
C LEU A 15 -31.90 -17.31 1.91
N PHE A 16 -32.86 -16.45 2.26
CA PHE A 16 -33.08 -15.17 1.58
C PHE A 16 -32.41 -13.96 2.25
N VAL A 17 -31.71 -14.15 3.38
CA VAL A 17 -30.90 -13.09 4.01
C VAL A 17 -29.50 -13.13 3.40
N SER A 18 -29.39 -12.87 2.10
CA SER A 18 -28.09 -12.58 1.47
C SER A 18 -27.76 -11.12 1.77
N THR A 19 -27.02 -10.86 2.84
CA THR A 19 -26.39 -9.55 3.02
C THR A 19 -25.48 -9.31 1.82
N LYS A 20 -25.69 -8.22 1.08
CA LYS A 20 -24.70 -7.72 0.13
C LYS A 20 -23.47 -7.39 0.97
N ALA A 21 -22.48 -8.27 0.98
CA ALA A 21 -21.20 -7.97 1.59
C ALA A 21 -20.61 -6.82 0.77
N SER A 22 -20.73 -5.60 1.27
CA SER A 22 -19.99 -4.48 0.73
C SER A 22 -18.55 -4.72 1.14
N ALA A 23 -17.66 -4.88 0.17
CA ALA A 23 -16.23 -4.87 0.42
C ALA A 23 -15.92 -3.54 1.11
N GLU A 24 -15.39 -3.56 2.33
CA GLU A 24 -14.90 -2.36 3.00
C GLU A 24 -13.59 -2.71 3.67
N PHE A 25 -12.62 -1.82 3.58
CA PHE A 25 -11.35 -1.99 4.28
C PHE A 25 -10.87 -0.66 4.84
N ASP A 26 -10.14 -0.77 5.94
CA ASP A 26 -9.38 0.31 6.54
C ASP A 26 -7.97 -0.19 6.83
N LEU A 27 -7.03 0.31 6.05
CA LEU A 27 -5.62 -0.02 6.16
C LEU A 27 -4.91 1.21 6.72
N PRO A 28 -4.80 1.33 8.06
CA PRO A 28 -3.95 2.34 8.64
C PRO A 28 -2.52 2.07 8.20
N GLY A 29 -1.82 3.14 7.82
CA GLY A 29 -0.42 3.05 7.45
C GLY A 29 0.38 4.19 8.03
N GLN A 30 1.64 3.90 8.30
CA GLN A 30 2.57 4.87 8.87
C GLN A 30 3.95 4.71 8.27
N ALA A 31 4.45 5.81 7.71
CA ALA A 31 5.82 5.94 7.24
C ALA A 31 6.66 6.67 8.28
N ILE A 32 7.81 6.10 8.63
CA ILE A 32 8.84 6.80 9.39
C ILE A 32 9.90 7.27 8.40
N ILE A 33 9.93 8.56 8.10
CA ILE A 33 10.96 9.17 7.25
C ILE A 33 12.15 9.63 8.09
N VAL A 34 13.35 9.54 7.53
CA VAL A 34 14.58 10.04 8.14
C VAL A 34 15.16 11.13 7.25
N TYR A 35 15.26 12.35 7.76
CA TYR A 35 15.85 13.48 7.05
C TYR A 35 17.39 13.43 7.04
N PRO A 36 18.08 14.21 6.19
CA PRO A 36 19.53 14.26 6.15
C PRO A 36 20.19 14.65 7.48
N SER A 37 19.48 15.39 8.34
CA SER A 37 19.91 15.72 9.71
C SER A 37 19.87 14.55 10.69
N GLY A 38 19.33 13.39 10.29
CA GLY A 38 19.04 12.26 11.14
C GLY A 38 17.69 12.35 11.87
N LEU A 39 16.98 13.48 11.75
CA LEU A 39 15.65 13.64 12.34
C LEU A 39 14.68 12.60 11.75
N LYS A 40 14.00 11.88 12.64
CA LYS A 40 12.93 10.95 12.27
C LYS A 40 11.58 11.62 12.41
N LYS A 41 10.69 11.45 11.43
CA LYS A 41 9.34 11.99 11.47
C LYS A 41 8.34 10.91 11.07
N PRO A 42 7.30 10.64 11.88
CA PRO A 42 6.18 9.81 11.46
C PRO A 42 5.29 10.59 10.50
N VAL A 43 4.73 9.88 9.52
CA VAL A 43 3.73 10.36 8.58
C VAL A 43 2.66 9.29 8.47
N ASP A 44 1.43 9.66 8.79
CA ASP A 44 0.30 8.76 8.62
C ASP A 44 -0.14 8.80 7.15
N PHE A 45 -0.13 7.64 6.53
CA PHE A 45 -0.53 7.47 5.14
C PHE A 45 -1.12 6.07 5.02
N GLY A 46 -2.45 5.99 4.94
CA GLY A 46 -3.21 4.75 4.86
C GLY A 46 -4.13 4.71 3.66
N PHE A 47 -4.78 3.58 3.45
CA PHE A 47 -5.83 3.43 2.43
C PHE A 47 -7.13 2.98 3.08
N SER A 48 -8.26 3.55 2.65
CA SER A 48 -9.57 3.08 3.11
C SER A 48 -10.57 3.06 1.97
N TYR A 49 -11.44 2.07 1.95
CA TYR A 49 -12.62 2.00 1.10
C TYR A 49 -13.83 1.74 1.99
N LYS A 50 -14.74 2.72 2.09
CA LYS A 50 -15.86 2.68 3.05
C LYS A 50 -17.12 3.32 2.47
N MET A 51 -18.28 2.78 2.81
CA MET A 51 -19.55 3.49 2.63
C MET A 51 -19.64 4.64 3.62
N THR A 52 -20.03 5.81 3.12
CA THR A 52 -20.32 6.99 3.93
C THR A 52 -21.72 7.50 3.61
N ASP A 53 -22.23 8.46 4.38
CA ASP A 53 -23.52 9.09 4.10
C ASP A 53 -23.55 9.79 2.71
N GLU A 54 -22.38 10.14 2.16
CA GLU A 54 -22.20 10.74 0.83
C GLU A 54 -21.99 9.69 -0.29
N GLY A 55 -22.12 8.40 0.03
CA GLY A 55 -21.80 7.28 -0.86
C GLY A 55 -20.43 6.66 -0.55
N THR A 56 -20.01 5.72 -1.41
CA THR A 56 -18.76 5.00 -1.19
C THR A 56 -17.54 5.83 -1.55
N ARG A 57 -16.55 5.84 -0.66
CA ARG A 57 -15.33 6.64 -0.80
C ARG A 57 -14.08 5.78 -0.72
N PHE A 58 -13.11 6.10 -1.57
CA PHE A 58 -11.73 5.62 -1.45
C PHE A 58 -10.86 6.76 -0.94
N SER A 59 -10.02 6.49 0.06
CA SER A 59 -9.11 7.47 0.63
C SER A 59 -7.66 6.96 0.58
N ALA A 60 -6.73 7.88 0.32
CA ALA A 60 -5.29 7.68 0.39
C ALA A 60 -4.69 8.84 1.20
N GLY A 61 -4.27 8.55 2.43
CA GLY A 61 -3.94 9.58 3.41
C GLY A 61 -5.13 10.52 3.65
N ASN A 62 -4.88 11.83 3.55
CA ASN A 62 -5.91 12.87 3.71
C ASN A 62 -6.77 13.09 2.46
N SER A 63 -6.42 12.47 1.32
CA SER A 63 -7.17 12.61 0.08
C SER A 63 -8.29 11.58 0.03
N SER A 64 -9.48 11.98 -0.42
CA SER A 64 -10.64 11.08 -0.52
C SER A 64 -11.49 11.40 -1.75
N VAL A 65 -11.94 10.39 -2.47
CA VAL A 65 -12.74 10.52 -3.69
C VAL A 65 -13.93 9.56 -3.68
N ALA A 66 -15.06 10.00 -4.27
CA ALA A 66 -16.22 9.14 -4.46
C ALA A 66 -15.95 8.11 -5.56
N VAL A 67 -16.33 6.86 -5.31
CA VAL A 67 -16.07 5.73 -6.22
C VAL A 67 -17.26 4.77 -6.21
N SER A 68 -17.51 4.10 -7.34
CA SER A 68 -18.54 3.05 -7.42
C SER A 68 -18.04 1.68 -6.96
N GLN A 69 -16.73 1.46 -6.97
CA GLN A 69 -16.05 0.21 -6.64
C GLN A 69 -14.64 0.49 -6.13
N VAL A 70 -13.98 -0.49 -5.53
CA VAL A 70 -12.57 -0.39 -5.13
C VAL A 70 -11.73 -0.05 -6.38
N PRO A 71 -10.86 0.98 -6.34
CA PRO A 71 -9.95 1.26 -7.46
C PRO A 71 -9.02 0.09 -7.72
N GLU A 72 -8.69 -0.19 -8.98
CA GLU A 72 -7.76 -1.28 -9.31
C GLU A 72 -6.36 -1.04 -8.72
N GLN A 73 -5.92 0.22 -8.70
CA GLN A 73 -4.59 0.58 -8.22
C GLN A 73 -4.47 2.01 -7.70
N TYR A 74 -3.43 2.24 -6.89
CA TYR A 74 -2.90 3.55 -6.52
C TYR A 74 -1.38 3.53 -6.72
N THR A 75 -0.82 4.59 -7.29
CA THR A 75 0.62 4.67 -7.56
C THR A 75 1.27 5.71 -6.67
N LEU A 76 2.29 5.30 -5.91
CA LEU A 76 3.16 6.19 -5.15
C LEU A 76 4.52 6.29 -5.85
N ALA A 77 5.01 7.50 -6.10
CA ALA A 77 6.25 7.73 -6.84
C ALA A 77 7.40 8.11 -5.90
N LEU A 78 8.53 7.40 -6.03
CA LEU A 78 9.78 7.68 -5.34
C LEU A 78 10.73 8.34 -6.32
N TYR A 79 11.08 9.59 -6.06
CA TYR A 79 12.02 10.35 -6.88
C TYR A 79 13.39 10.40 -6.22
N LEU A 80 14.39 9.87 -6.90
CA LEU A 80 15.80 9.98 -6.54
C LEU A 80 16.37 11.31 -7.05
N HIS A 81 16.75 12.16 -6.10
CA HIS A 81 17.35 13.46 -6.35
C HIS A 81 18.85 13.44 -6.07
N GLN A 82 19.64 13.87 -7.07
CA GLN A 82 21.11 13.97 -6.99
C GLN A 82 21.80 12.68 -6.52
N ASP A 83 21.19 11.51 -6.77
CA ASP A 83 21.65 10.20 -6.27
C ASP A 83 21.86 10.14 -4.73
N GLN A 84 21.28 11.08 -3.99
CA GLN A 84 21.55 11.27 -2.56
C GLN A 84 20.28 11.28 -1.73
N TYR A 85 19.20 11.88 -2.24
CA TYR A 85 17.98 12.11 -1.49
C TYR A 85 16.76 11.59 -2.23
N ILE A 86 15.68 11.41 -1.49
CA ILE A 86 14.44 10.83 -1.97
C ILE A 86 13.31 11.81 -1.70
N TRP A 87 12.38 11.89 -2.63
CA TRP A 87 11.14 12.62 -2.44
C TRP A 87 9.95 11.74 -2.79
N VAL A 88 8.94 11.81 -1.93
CA VAL A 88 7.63 11.18 -2.08
C VAL A 88 6.62 12.23 -1.62
N SER A 89 5.74 12.64 -2.54
CA SER A 89 4.75 13.71 -2.31
C SER A 89 3.86 13.46 -1.10
N GLU A 90 3.46 12.20 -0.91
CA GLU A 90 2.56 11.75 0.15
C GLU A 90 3.23 11.81 1.52
N PHE A 91 4.57 11.76 1.59
CA PHE A 91 5.30 11.71 2.85
C PHE A 91 5.79 13.08 3.32
N SER A 92 6.22 13.94 2.38
CA SER A 92 6.86 15.21 2.75
C SER A 92 6.87 16.19 1.59
N LYS A 93 6.79 17.49 1.91
CA LYS A 93 7.00 18.58 0.95
C LYS A 93 8.47 18.71 0.49
N GLY A 94 9.40 18.04 1.15
CA GLY A 94 10.84 18.12 0.85
C GLY A 94 11.54 16.77 0.91
N TYR A 95 12.81 16.78 0.51
CA TYR A 95 13.65 15.59 0.41
C TYR A 95 14.00 14.98 1.77
N PHE A 96 14.08 13.65 1.80
CA PHE A 96 14.54 12.87 2.95
C PHE A 96 15.51 11.77 2.48
N SER A 97 16.14 11.08 3.42
CA SER A 97 17.16 10.07 3.13
C SER A 97 16.57 8.66 3.04
N THR A 98 15.80 8.23 4.03
CA THR A 98 15.28 6.85 4.07
C THR A 98 13.86 6.83 4.61
N PHE A 99 13.15 5.73 4.40
CA PHE A 99 11.88 5.52 5.07
C PHE A 99 11.64 4.04 5.39
N VAL A 100 10.80 3.81 6.39
CA VAL A 100 10.13 2.53 6.63
C VAL A 100 8.64 2.81 6.65
N TYR A 101 7.89 2.18 5.76
CA TYR A 101 6.45 2.36 5.61
C TYR A 101 5.74 1.04 5.84
N LYS A 102 4.89 1.01 6.86
CA LYS A 102 4.03 -0.13 7.19
C LYS A 102 2.61 0.18 6.76
N ILE A 103 1.97 -0.73 6.04
CA ILE A 103 0.60 -0.57 5.54
C ILE A 103 -0.07 -1.93 5.38
N GLY A 104 -1.16 -2.17 6.12
CA GLY A 104 -1.73 -3.52 6.23
C GLY A 104 -0.66 -4.53 6.67
N ASP A 105 -0.54 -5.63 5.93
CA ASP A 105 0.47 -6.67 6.18
C ASP A 105 1.82 -6.41 5.47
N HIS A 106 1.96 -5.28 4.79
CA HIS A 106 3.14 -4.98 3.98
C HIS A 106 4.14 -4.07 4.71
N VAL A 107 5.42 -4.31 4.42
CA VAL A 107 6.52 -3.46 4.87
C VAL A 107 7.36 -3.04 3.67
N ILE A 108 7.46 -1.73 3.48
CA ILE A 108 8.26 -1.11 2.43
C ILE A 108 9.37 -0.32 3.09
N GLU A 109 10.62 -0.63 2.76
CA GLU A 109 11.79 0.07 3.29
C GLU A 109 12.63 0.61 2.15
N LEU A 110 13.10 1.83 2.32
CA LEU A 110 14.14 2.39 1.47
C LEU A 110 15.35 2.68 2.33
N ARG A 111 16.43 1.90 2.13
CA ARG A 111 17.64 1.98 2.95
C ARG A 111 18.87 2.37 2.13
N LYS A 112 19.82 3.02 2.78
CA LYS A 112 21.14 3.29 2.22
C LYS A 112 22.00 2.02 2.18
N ALA A 113 22.71 1.83 1.08
CA ALA A 113 23.68 0.77 0.86
C ALA A 113 24.98 1.37 0.28
N PRO A 114 25.73 2.17 1.08
CA PRO A 114 26.88 2.95 0.60
C PRO A 114 27.99 2.07 0.00
N ASN A 115 28.15 0.86 0.52
CA ASN A 115 29.18 -0.09 0.12
C ASN A 115 28.86 -0.81 -1.21
N ARG A 116 27.64 -0.67 -1.75
CA ARG A 116 27.24 -1.31 -3.01
C ARG A 116 27.45 -0.39 -4.19
N ASN A 117 27.89 -0.92 -5.32
CA ASN A 117 27.98 -0.13 -6.56
C ASN A 117 26.65 -0.10 -7.33
N ILE A 118 25.66 0.60 -6.76
CA ILE A 118 24.29 0.71 -7.27
C ILE A 118 23.86 2.17 -7.35
N LYS A 119 22.88 2.48 -8.22
CA LYS A 119 22.36 3.84 -8.38
C LYS A 119 21.78 4.38 -7.06
N GLY A 120 22.12 5.63 -6.74
CA GLY A 120 21.68 6.30 -5.50
C GLY A 120 22.21 5.71 -4.18
N LYS A 121 22.97 4.59 -4.24
CA LYS A 121 23.31 3.78 -3.06
C LYS A 121 22.06 3.42 -2.24
N TYR A 122 20.97 3.08 -2.92
CA TYR A 122 19.69 2.75 -2.30
C TYR A 122 19.21 1.35 -2.64
N GLU A 123 18.65 0.69 -1.64
CA GLU A 123 17.90 -0.55 -1.81
C GLU A 123 16.45 -0.30 -1.39
N LEU A 124 15.53 -0.63 -2.29
CA LEU A 124 14.11 -0.71 -2.01
C LEU A 124 13.78 -2.15 -1.62
N ILE A 125 13.17 -2.33 -0.46
CA ILE A 125 12.75 -3.61 0.06
C ILE A 125 11.25 -3.60 0.20
N ILE A 126 10.57 -4.56 -0.41
CA ILE A 126 9.13 -4.76 -0.26
C ILE A 126 8.93 -6.18 0.22
N ASP A 127 8.42 -6.35 1.43
CA ASP A 127 8.19 -7.64 2.07
C ASP A 127 9.43 -8.55 2.01
N GLY A 128 10.59 -7.97 2.33
CA GLY A 128 11.89 -8.64 2.31
C GLY A 128 12.54 -8.82 0.93
N LYS A 129 11.85 -8.49 -0.17
CA LYS A 129 12.40 -8.61 -1.54
C LYS A 129 13.13 -7.32 -1.94
N ILE A 130 14.40 -7.45 -2.31
CA ILE A 130 15.26 -6.32 -2.69
C ILE A 130 15.12 -5.98 -4.18
N SER A 131 14.88 -4.71 -4.46
CA SER A 131 14.90 -4.07 -5.77
C SER A 131 15.80 -2.83 -5.73
N LEU A 132 16.37 -2.45 -6.87
CA LEU A 132 17.30 -1.33 -7.00
C LEU A 132 16.73 -0.31 -8.00
N PHE A 133 17.13 0.95 -7.86
CA PHE A 133 16.85 1.97 -8.87
C PHE A 133 17.55 1.64 -10.18
N ASP A 134 16.78 1.61 -11.26
CA ASP A 134 17.29 1.59 -12.63
C ASP A 134 17.32 3.02 -13.21
N THR A 135 16.26 3.79 -12.93
CA THR A 135 16.13 5.21 -13.29
C THR A 135 16.14 6.11 -12.04
N ASN A 136 15.86 7.41 -12.19
CA ASN A 136 15.66 8.32 -11.06
C ASN A 136 14.26 8.20 -10.42
N THR A 137 13.38 7.34 -10.93
CA THR A 137 12.02 7.19 -10.42
C THR A 137 11.68 5.72 -10.27
N ILE A 138 11.15 5.35 -9.10
CA ILE A 138 10.44 4.08 -8.90
C ILE A 138 8.98 4.40 -8.62
N GLN A 139 8.07 3.69 -9.28
CA GLN A 139 6.66 3.72 -8.95
C GLN A 139 6.30 2.48 -8.14
N LEU A 140 5.60 2.65 -7.03
CA LEU A 140 4.98 1.58 -6.27
C LEU A 140 3.51 1.55 -6.62
N ASP A 141 3.12 0.58 -7.44
CA ASP A 141 1.70 0.35 -7.72
C ASP A 141 1.13 -0.58 -6.64
N PHE A 142 0.25 -0.02 -5.82
CA PHE A 142 -0.56 -0.75 -4.88
C PHE A 142 -1.77 -1.26 -5.65
N ALA A 143 -1.81 -2.57 -5.96
CA ALA A 143 -2.98 -3.19 -6.58
C ALA A 143 -3.95 -3.62 -5.48
N PHE A 144 -5.22 -3.26 -5.62
CA PHE A 144 -6.24 -3.57 -4.62
C PHE A 144 -7.16 -4.71 -5.05
N ASP A 145 -7.78 -5.33 -4.06
CA ASP A 145 -9.00 -6.11 -4.21
C ASP A 145 -9.99 -5.75 -3.09
N GLU A 146 -11.06 -6.54 -2.95
CA GLU A 146 -12.11 -6.32 -1.97
C GLU A 146 -11.63 -6.30 -0.52
N ASN A 147 -10.46 -6.90 -0.22
CA ASN A 147 -9.90 -6.98 1.13
C ASN A 147 -8.79 -5.95 1.40
N GLY A 148 -8.43 -5.11 0.42
CA GLY A 148 -7.37 -4.13 0.55
C GLY A 148 -6.22 -4.35 -0.43
N ILE A 149 -4.97 -4.24 0.03
CA ILE A 149 -3.80 -4.37 -0.84
C ILE A 149 -3.57 -5.85 -1.16
N LYS A 150 -3.73 -6.19 -2.43
CA LYS A 150 -3.44 -7.53 -2.94
C LYS A 150 -1.95 -7.76 -3.14
N ARG A 151 -1.26 -6.75 -3.66
CA ARG A 151 0.19 -6.76 -3.91
C ARG A 151 0.71 -5.35 -4.18
N ILE A 152 2.02 -5.20 -3.99
CA ILE A 152 2.76 -3.99 -4.32
C ILE A 152 3.76 -4.32 -5.43
N ILE A 153 3.69 -3.57 -6.54
CA ILE A 153 4.51 -3.82 -7.74
C ILE A 153 5.46 -2.63 -7.92
N PRO A 154 6.78 -2.82 -7.76
CA PRO A 154 7.74 -1.79 -8.10
C PRO A 154 7.97 -1.74 -9.62
N ARG A 155 7.69 -0.60 -10.26
CA ARG A 155 8.05 -0.30 -11.66
C ARG A 155 9.20 0.70 -11.72
N GLY A 156 10.06 0.58 -12.75
CA GLY A 156 11.29 1.37 -12.84
C GLY A 156 12.41 0.90 -11.89
N ALA A 157 12.23 -0.28 -11.30
CA ALA A 157 13.20 -0.93 -10.44
C ALA A 157 13.69 -2.24 -11.07
N ILE A 158 14.98 -2.54 -10.89
CA ILE A 158 15.56 -3.82 -11.28
C ILE A 158 15.60 -4.73 -10.06
N LYS A 159 15.18 -5.98 -10.24
CA LYS A 159 15.23 -6.99 -9.18
C LYS A 159 16.70 -7.29 -8.87
N ASN A 160 17.08 -7.34 -7.60
CA ASN A 160 18.43 -7.74 -7.22
C ASN A 160 18.57 -9.27 -7.35
N ILE A 161 18.77 -9.75 -8.57
CA ILE A 161 19.14 -11.14 -8.87
C ILE A 161 20.66 -11.19 -8.63
N GLY A 162 21.07 -11.58 -7.43
CA GLY A 162 22.44 -11.39 -6.98
C GLY A 162 23.49 -11.91 -7.97
N GLN A 163 24.58 -11.16 -8.11
CA GLN A 163 25.88 -11.82 -8.11
C GLN A 163 26.05 -12.37 -6.70
N MET A 164 25.66 -13.64 -6.50
CA MET A 164 26.26 -14.42 -5.43
C MET A 164 27.74 -14.54 -5.79
N LYS A 165 28.59 -13.88 -5.03
CA LYS A 165 30.02 -14.22 -4.93
C LYS A 165 30.26 -14.73 -3.54
#